data_AF-A0A7W0RAU7-F1
#
_entry.id   AF-A0A7W0RAU7-F1
#
_cell.length_a   1.000
_cell.length_b   1.000
_cell.length_c   1.000
_cell.angle_alpha   90.00
_cell.angle_beta   90.00
_cell.angle_gamma   90.00
#
_symmetry.space_group_name_H-M   'P 1'
#
loop_
_entity.id
_entity.type
_entity.pdbx_description
1 polymer ?
#
loop_
_entity_poly.entity_id
_entity_poly.type
_entity_poly.pdbx_seq_one_letter_code
_entity_poly.pdbx_strand_id
1 'polypeptide(L)'
;MPDVRITEFTDPGCPWAWSAEPFRRRLDWLYGERLEWQICVVGLSETPEDYLAKGFTPEKQARSFERIAKEHGMPIDTAPRPRMAATLPACRAIVAARLNAPERERTLLRRLRVRNFSSELLDEPETIAAAARDAGLDPAELERWSRGEDVEAALREDMARAREPIPAARVLDDKLANWSGGRRYTCPSYEVVRVSDGVRIAVPGFQPFGVYDVLLANLVPDLERREPAESAEEVLEWTGTPLASKEVAVVRDIPFERAREELGRVADECHVGSDGLWSLPRA
;
A
#
# COMPACT_ATOMS: atom_id res chain seq x y z
N MET A 1 -19.41 7.01 -12.39
CA MET A 1 -18.19 7.80 -12.63
C MET A 1 -17.70 8.30 -11.28
N PRO A 2 -16.39 8.28 -11.01
CA PRO A 2 -15.82 8.73 -9.74
C PRO A 2 -15.98 10.25 -9.58
N ASP A 3 -16.14 10.74 -8.35
CA ASP A 3 -16.04 12.18 -8.04
C ASP A 3 -14.62 12.60 -7.73
N VAL A 4 -13.82 11.64 -7.26
CA VAL A 4 -12.48 11.89 -6.76
C VAL A 4 -11.52 10.89 -7.38
N ARG A 5 -10.43 11.40 -7.94
CA ARG A 5 -9.29 10.60 -8.38
C ARG A 5 -8.15 10.79 -7.41
N ILE A 6 -7.60 9.69 -6.91
CA ILE A 6 -6.50 9.67 -5.94
C ILE A 6 -5.29 9.01 -6.58
N THR A 7 -4.22 9.78 -6.79
CA THR A 7 -2.90 9.18 -7.07
C THR A 7 -2.25 8.80 -5.74
N GLU A 8 -2.01 7.51 -5.54
CA GLU A 8 -1.24 6.96 -4.44
C GLU A 8 0.23 6.79 -4.85
N PHE A 9 1.11 7.59 -4.26
CA PHE A 9 2.55 7.39 -4.34
C PHE A 9 2.99 6.36 -3.30
N THR A 10 3.51 5.23 -3.76
CA THR A 10 3.75 4.08 -2.87
C THR A 10 4.89 3.17 -3.33
N ASP A 11 5.21 2.17 -2.51
CA ASP A 11 6.21 1.14 -2.81
C ASP A 11 5.85 -0.15 -2.04
N PRO A 12 5.97 -1.34 -2.66
CA PRO A 12 5.61 -2.62 -2.01
C PRO A 12 6.49 -2.95 -0.79
N GLY A 13 7.72 -2.42 -0.72
CA GLY A 13 8.63 -2.62 0.40
C GLY A 13 8.50 -1.60 1.52
N CYS A 14 7.62 -0.60 1.40
CA CYS A 14 7.50 0.46 2.40
C CYS A 14 6.61 0.05 3.59
N PRO A 15 7.15 -0.05 4.84
CA PRO A 15 6.37 -0.44 6.00
C PRO A 15 5.32 0.60 6.41
N TRP A 16 5.55 1.88 6.09
CA TRP A 16 4.57 2.95 6.33
C TRP A 16 3.39 2.87 5.35
N ALA A 17 3.63 2.57 4.08
CA ALA A 17 2.56 2.36 3.10
C ALA A 17 1.71 1.14 3.43
N TRP A 18 2.33 0.05 3.88
CA TRP A 18 1.64 -1.11 4.45
C TRP A 18 0.78 -0.73 5.66
N SER A 19 1.35 0.05 6.58
CA SER A 19 0.67 0.55 7.78
C SER A 19 -0.52 1.47 7.48
N ALA A 20 -0.60 2.03 6.27
CA ALA A 20 -1.66 2.93 5.83
C ALA A 20 -2.76 2.23 5.00
N GLU A 21 -2.59 0.95 4.64
CA GLU A 21 -3.64 0.18 3.97
C GLU A 21 -4.98 0.17 4.72
N PRO A 22 -5.04 0.11 6.07
CA PRO A 22 -6.28 0.28 6.81
C PRO A 22 -7.04 1.56 6.44
N PHE A 23 -6.33 2.67 6.25
CA PHE A 23 -6.93 3.96 5.90
C PHE A 23 -7.46 3.96 4.47
N ARG A 24 -6.69 3.41 3.52
CA ARG A 24 -7.13 3.23 2.13
C ARG A 24 -8.41 2.38 2.06
N ARG A 25 -8.46 1.26 2.80
CA ARG A 25 -9.65 0.41 2.86
C ARG A 25 -10.84 1.09 3.50
N ARG A 26 -10.63 1.88 4.55
CA ARG A 26 -11.72 2.67 5.13
C ARG A 26 -12.25 3.69 4.13
N LEU A 27 -11.40 4.33 3.34
CA LEU A 27 -11.86 5.20 2.25
C LEU A 27 -12.68 4.43 1.21
N ASP A 28 -12.22 3.26 0.77
CA ASP A 28 -12.98 2.40 -0.16
C ASP A 28 -14.33 1.96 0.45
N TRP A 29 -14.38 1.65 1.74
CA TRP A 29 -15.63 1.28 2.41
C TRP A 29 -16.63 2.43 2.44
N LEU A 30 -16.16 3.61 2.84
CA LEU A 30 -17.00 4.78 3.05
C LEU A 30 -17.55 5.35 1.74
N TYR A 31 -16.76 5.29 0.66
CA TYR A 31 -17.05 6.02 -0.57
C TYR A 31 -17.13 5.14 -1.82
N GLY A 32 -16.67 3.88 -1.77
CA GLY A 32 -16.80 2.90 -2.84
C GLY A 32 -16.32 3.42 -4.20
N GLU A 33 -17.14 3.21 -5.22
CA GLU A 33 -16.86 3.58 -6.62
C GLU A 33 -16.78 5.09 -6.87
N ARG A 34 -17.08 5.93 -5.87
CA ARG A 34 -16.90 7.38 -5.97
C ARG A 34 -15.43 7.78 -5.95
N LEU A 35 -14.54 6.87 -5.53
CA LEU A 35 -13.09 7.03 -5.57
C LEU A 35 -12.48 6.20 -6.71
N GLU A 36 -11.65 6.84 -7.53
CA GLU A 36 -10.77 6.18 -8.49
C GLU A 36 -9.33 6.26 -8.00
N TRP A 37 -8.68 5.12 -7.79
CA TRP A 37 -7.29 5.09 -7.36
C TRP A 37 -6.33 4.82 -8.51
N GLN A 38 -5.20 5.53 -8.50
CA GLN A 38 -4.09 5.34 -9.42
C GLN A 38 -2.81 5.11 -8.63
N ILE A 39 -2.10 4.01 -8.89
CA ILE A 39 -0.83 3.73 -8.22
C ILE A 39 0.31 4.42 -8.99
N CYS A 40 1.19 5.08 -8.25
CA CYS A 40 2.44 5.64 -8.72
C CYS A 40 3.58 5.04 -7.88
N VAL A 41 4.40 4.19 -8.47
CA VAL A 41 5.49 3.52 -7.73
C VAL A 41 6.71 4.44 -7.56
N VAL A 42 7.22 4.56 -6.34
CA VAL A 42 8.32 5.48 -6.03
C VAL A 42 9.70 4.86 -6.29
N GLY A 43 9.82 3.53 -6.23
CA GLY A 43 11.10 2.83 -6.41
C GLY A 43 12.12 3.21 -5.32
N LEU A 44 11.90 2.76 -4.08
CA LEU A 44 12.72 3.14 -2.93
C LEU A 44 14.20 2.71 -3.03
N SER A 45 14.47 1.60 -3.71
CA SER A 45 15.80 1.02 -3.90
C SER A 45 15.85 0.20 -5.19
N GLU A 46 16.83 0.49 -6.03
CA GLU A 46 17.11 -0.23 -7.28
C GLU A 46 17.97 -1.47 -7.00
N THR A 47 18.90 -1.34 -6.05
CA THR A 47 19.82 -2.40 -5.61
C THR A 47 19.85 -2.50 -4.08
N PRO A 48 20.17 -3.68 -3.50
CA PRO A 48 20.43 -3.79 -2.06
C PRO A 48 21.45 -2.77 -1.52
N GLU A 49 22.45 -2.44 -2.32
CA GLU A 49 23.50 -1.46 -2.02
C GLU A 49 22.95 -0.05 -1.78
N ASP A 50 21.87 0.35 -2.45
CA ASP A 50 21.23 1.65 -2.22
C ASP A 50 20.76 1.81 -0.78
N TYR A 51 20.24 0.74 -0.18
CA TYR A 51 19.82 0.75 1.21
C TYR A 51 21.01 0.78 2.16
N LEU A 52 22.04 -0.02 1.86
CA LEU A 52 23.28 -0.06 2.65
C LEU A 52 23.98 1.32 2.67
N ALA A 53 24.05 1.99 1.52
CA ALA A 53 24.60 3.34 1.37
C ALA A 53 23.82 4.39 2.16
N LYS A 54 22.49 4.20 2.32
CA LYS A 54 21.63 5.02 3.19
C LYS A 54 21.72 4.62 4.67
N GLY A 55 22.59 3.65 5.01
CA GLY A 55 22.84 3.19 6.37
C GLY A 55 21.80 2.22 6.91
N PHE A 56 20.92 1.66 6.07
CA PHE A 56 20.04 0.57 6.44
C PHE A 56 20.82 -0.76 6.46
N THR A 57 20.55 -1.60 7.46
CA THR A 57 21.04 -2.98 7.55
C THR A 57 19.85 -3.87 7.94
N PRO A 58 19.92 -5.19 7.76
CA PRO A 58 18.83 -6.08 8.17
C PRO A 58 18.42 -5.90 9.63
N GLU A 59 19.37 -5.70 10.55
CA GLU A 59 19.08 -5.49 11.97
C GLU A 59 18.43 -4.14 12.24
N LYS A 60 18.85 -3.09 11.54
CA LYS A 60 18.19 -1.77 11.63
C LYS A 60 16.78 -1.81 11.05
N GLN A 61 16.58 -2.54 9.96
CA GLN A 61 15.27 -2.74 9.35
C GLN A 61 14.34 -3.51 10.29
N ALA A 62 14.81 -4.63 10.85
CA ALA A 62 14.08 -5.43 11.85
C ALA A 62 13.60 -4.58 13.04
N ARG A 63 14.50 -3.79 13.65
CA ARG A 63 14.12 -2.86 14.75
C ARG A 63 13.11 -1.81 14.30
N SER A 64 13.24 -1.29 13.07
CA SER A 64 12.26 -0.35 12.53
C SER A 64 10.91 -1.02 12.29
N PHE A 65 10.88 -2.26 11.80
CA PHE A 65 9.66 -3.03 11.61
C PHE A 65 8.97 -3.31 12.93
N GLU A 66 9.70 -3.71 13.97
CA GLU A 66 9.17 -3.91 15.32
C GLU A 66 8.48 -2.65 15.84
N ARG A 67 9.15 -1.50 15.75
CA ARG A 67 8.56 -0.22 16.17
C ARG A 67 7.29 0.11 15.37
N ILE A 68 7.34 0.00 14.05
CA ILE A 68 6.22 0.36 13.16
C ILE A 68 5.03 -0.57 13.38
N ALA A 69 5.26 -1.88 13.49
CA ALA A 69 4.23 -2.89 13.76
C ALA A 69 3.55 -2.60 15.11
N LYS A 70 4.33 -2.31 16.15
CA LYS A 70 3.80 -1.93 17.46
C LYS A 70 2.98 -0.62 17.42
N GLU A 71 3.45 0.38 16.69
CA GLU A 71 2.83 1.70 16.63
C GLU A 71 1.54 1.72 15.82
N HIS A 72 1.48 0.96 14.72
CA HIS A 72 0.36 1.01 13.77
C HIS A 72 -0.53 -0.23 13.78
N GLY A 73 -0.08 -1.34 14.37
CA GLY A 73 -0.86 -2.58 14.51
C GLY A 73 -0.98 -3.43 13.24
N MET A 74 -0.33 -3.04 12.14
CA MET A 74 -0.27 -3.89 10.95
C MET A 74 0.78 -5.00 11.13
N PRO A 75 0.48 -6.26 10.75
CA PRO A 75 1.39 -7.38 10.93
C PRO A 75 2.66 -7.18 10.10
N ILE A 76 3.81 -7.29 10.76
CA ILE A 76 5.11 -7.34 10.10
C ILE A 76 5.97 -8.39 10.80
N ASP A 77 6.59 -9.28 10.03
CA ASP A 77 7.68 -10.12 10.53
C ASP A 77 8.93 -9.26 10.79
N THR A 78 9.33 -9.25 12.05
CA THR A 78 10.41 -8.42 12.61
C THR A 78 11.73 -9.17 12.69
N ALA A 79 11.80 -10.42 12.23
CA ALA A 79 13.06 -11.15 12.13
C ALA A 79 14.04 -10.42 11.19
N PRO A 80 15.33 -10.32 11.56
CA PRO A 80 16.36 -9.84 10.65
C PRO A 80 16.36 -10.65 9.35
N ARG A 81 16.32 -9.94 8.22
CA ARG A 81 16.42 -10.55 6.88
C ARG A 81 17.84 -11.06 6.62
N PRO A 82 18.03 -12.07 5.74
CA PRO A 82 19.37 -12.54 5.39
C PRO A 82 20.21 -11.47 4.68
N ARG A 83 19.56 -10.51 4.01
CA ARG A 83 20.17 -9.35 3.34
C ARG A 83 19.14 -8.24 3.16
N MET A 84 19.59 -7.06 2.75
CA MET A 84 18.69 -6.05 2.19
C MET A 84 18.17 -6.52 0.83
N ALA A 85 16.93 -6.18 0.50
CA ALA A 85 16.32 -6.44 -0.80
C ALA A 85 15.97 -5.14 -1.52
N ALA A 86 16.20 -5.11 -2.83
CA ALA A 86 15.71 -4.02 -3.68
C ALA A 86 14.18 -4.08 -3.82
N THR A 87 13.54 -2.94 -4.07
CA THR A 87 12.09 -2.87 -4.30
C THR A 87 11.75 -2.69 -5.77
N LEU A 88 12.69 -2.21 -6.59
CA LEU A 88 12.48 -1.91 -8.00
C LEU A 88 11.98 -3.11 -8.83
N PRO A 89 12.46 -4.36 -8.64
CA PRO A 89 11.92 -5.51 -9.37
C PRO A 89 10.41 -5.70 -9.14
N ALA A 90 9.96 -5.59 -7.88
CA ALA A 90 8.54 -5.66 -7.53
C ALA A 90 7.74 -4.44 -8.05
N CYS A 91 8.31 -3.23 -7.99
CA CYS A 91 7.71 -2.03 -8.61
C CYS A 91 7.50 -2.22 -10.12
N ARG A 92 8.50 -2.79 -10.81
CA ARG A 92 8.41 -3.10 -12.25
C ARG A 92 7.29 -4.10 -12.54
N ALA A 93 7.15 -5.14 -11.73
CA ALA A 93 6.06 -6.11 -11.84
C ALA A 93 4.67 -5.45 -11.66
N ILE A 94 4.53 -4.51 -10.71
CA ILE A 94 3.29 -3.74 -10.54
C ILE A 94 2.96 -2.93 -11.80
N VAL A 95 3.95 -2.21 -12.35
CA VAL A 95 3.76 -1.42 -13.59
C VAL A 95 3.46 -2.33 -14.78
N ALA A 96 4.08 -3.51 -14.87
CA ALA A 96 3.78 -4.49 -15.91
C ALA A 96 2.32 -4.96 -15.84
N ALA A 97 1.82 -5.25 -14.64
CA ALA A 97 0.41 -5.57 -14.43
C ALA A 97 -0.49 -4.38 -14.76
N ARG A 98 -0.14 -3.14 -14.37
CA ARG A 98 -0.90 -1.94 -14.73
C ARG A 98 -1.14 -1.81 -16.24
N LEU A 99 -0.11 -2.09 -17.06
CA LEU A 99 -0.20 -1.94 -18.51
C LEU A 99 -0.91 -3.10 -19.22
N ASN A 100 -0.80 -4.32 -18.69
CA ASN A 100 -1.23 -5.54 -19.39
C ASN A 100 -2.45 -6.23 -18.76
N ALA A 101 -2.72 -6.00 -17.48
CA ALA A 101 -3.82 -6.57 -16.69
C ALA A 101 -4.21 -5.59 -15.56
N PRO A 102 -4.70 -4.38 -15.88
CA PRO A 102 -4.91 -3.30 -14.92
C PRO A 102 -5.82 -3.69 -13.75
N GLU A 103 -6.79 -4.58 -13.97
CA GLU A 103 -7.68 -5.12 -12.93
C GLU A 103 -6.94 -5.96 -11.87
N ARG A 104 -5.71 -6.40 -12.17
CA ARG A 104 -4.86 -7.18 -11.26
C ARG A 104 -3.79 -6.34 -10.55
N GLU A 105 -3.57 -5.09 -10.98
CA GLU A 105 -2.50 -4.22 -10.45
C GLU A 105 -2.56 -4.10 -8.91
N ARG A 106 -3.73 -3.72 -8.39
CA ARG A 106 -3.95 -3.53 -6.95
C ARG A 106 -3.76 -4.83 -6.17
N THR A 107 -4.28 -5.93 -6.70
CA THR A 107 -4.17 -7.25 -6.07
C THR A 107 -2.72 -7.71 -6.04
N LEU A 108 -1.96 -7.53 -7.12
CA LEU A 108 -0.53 -7.84 -7.17
C LEU A 108 0.26 -7.02 -6.14
N LEU A 109 0.01 -5.71 -6.03
CA LEU A 109 0.61 -4.87 -5.00
C LEU A 109 0.33 -5.41 -3.59
N ARG A 110 -0.91 -5.78 -3.29
CA ARG A 110 -1.27 -6.38 -2.00
C ARG A 110 -0.53 -7.70 -1.76
N ARG A 111 -0.43 -8.59 -2.75
CA ARG A 111 0.26 -9.88 -2.62
C ARG A 111 1.77 -9.71 -2.41
N LEU A 112 2.40 -8.79 -3.13
CA LEU A 112 3.80 -8.44 -2.94
C LEU A 112 4.05 -7.88 -1.53
N ARG A 113 3.20 -6.99 -1.02
CA ARG A 113 3.29 -6.47 0.35
C ARG A 113 3.16 -7.58 1.38
N VAL A 114 2.15 -8.44 1.26
CA VAL A 114 1.96 -9.58 2.19
C VAL A 114 3.21 -10.45 2.25
N ARG A 115 3.77 -10.83 1.10
CA ARG A 115 5.00 -11.64 1.03
C ARG A 115 6.20 -10.92 1.66
N ASN A 116 6.41 -9.66 1.30
CA ASN A 116 7.49 -8.84 1.87
C ASN A 116 7.39 -8.75 3.40
N PHE A 117 6.21 -8.48 3.96
CA PHE A 117 6.03 -8.38 5.40
C PHE A 117 5.89 -9.74 6.11
N SER A 118 5.94 -10.85 5.36
CA SER A 118 6.00 -12.24 5.84
C SER A 118 7.38 -12.88 5.61
N SER A 119 8.46 -12.09 5.67
CA SER A 119 9.85 -12.54 5.53
C SER A 119 10.41 -12.80 4.12
N GLU A 120 9.62 -12.71 3.05
CA GLU A 120 10.14 -12.86 1.68
C GLU A 120 10.87 -11.61 1.16
N LEU A 121 11.74 -11.77 0.17
CA LEU A 121 12.53 -10.69 -0.44
C LEU A 121 11.94 -10.28 -1.80
N LEU A 122 11.70 -8.98 -2.00
CA LEU A 122 11.00 -8.42 -3.16
C LEU A 122 11.82 -8.37 -4.46
N ASP A 123 13.11 -8.69 -4.39
CA ASP A 123 14.00 -8.79 -5.54
C ASP A 123 14.31 -10.23 -5.95
N GLU A 124 13.71 -11.23 -5.29
CA GLU A 124 13.78 -12.63 -5.69
C GLU A 124 12.68 -12.95 -6.72
N PRO A 125 13.03 -13.53 -7.88
CA PRO A 125 12.05 -13.89 -8.92
C PRO A 125 10.94 -14.81 -8.40
N GLU A 126 11.26 -15.74 -7.50
CA GLU A 126 10.31 -16.69 -6.91
C GLU A 126 9.23 -15.98 -6.09
N THR A 127 9.60 -14.96 -5.32
CA THR A 127 8.67 -14.11 -4.55
C THR A 127 7.68 -13.42 -5.49
N ILE A 128 8.18 -12.81 -6.58
CA ILE A 128 7.35 -12.09 -7.54
C ILE A 128 6.44 -13.06 -8.30
N ALA A 129 6.96 -14.20 -8.72
CA ALA A 129 6.20 -15.26 -9.39
C ALA A 129 5.09 -15.81 -8.48
N ALA A 130 5.36 -15.98 -7.20
CA ALA A 130 4.37 -16.45 -6.25
C ALA A 130 3.30 -15.37 -5.97
N ALA A 131 3.69 -14.09 -5.87
CA ALA A 131 2.74 -12.98 -5.77
C ALA A 131 1.82 -12.89 -6.99
N ALA A 132 2.36 -13.16 -8.19
CA ALA A 132 1.60 -13.20 -9.43
C ALA A 132 0.50 -14.28 -9.39
N ARG A 133 0.85 -15.51 -8.98
CA ARG A 133 -0.13 -16.60 -8.82
C ARG A 133 -1.23 -16.23 -7.84
N ASP A 134 -0.88 -15.66 -6.69
CA ASP A 134 -1.85 -15.25 -5.67
C ASP A 134 -2.75 -14.08 -6.12
N ALA A 135 -2.32 -13.34 -7.15
CA ALA A 135 -3.08 -12.27 -7.79
C ALA A 135 -3.91 -12.75 -8.99
N GLY A 136 -3.80 -14.04 -9.37
CA GLY A 136 -4.46 -14.60 -10.54
C GLY A 136 -3.80 -14.26 -11.86
N LEU A 137 -2.49 -13.99 -11.84
CA LEU A 137 -1.64 -13.75 -13.02
C LEU A 137 -0.77 -14.98 -13.31
N ASP A 138 -0.48 -15.23 -14.59
CA ASP A 138 0.56 -16.18 -14.98
C ASP A 138 1.95 -15.57 -14.72
N PRO A 139 2.79 -16.21 -13.89
CA PRO A 139 4.14 -15.72 -13.59
C PRO A 139 5.02 -15.50 -14.82
N ALA A 140 4.97 -16.41 -15.80
CA ALA A 140 5.79 -16.33 -16.99
C ALA A 140 5.35 -15.16 -17.89
N GLU A 141 4.05 -14.86 -17.91
CA GLU A 141 3.54 -13.68 -18.61
C GLU A 141 3.96 -12.39 -17.93
N LEU A 142 3.84 -12.31 -16.60
CA LEU A 142 4.26 -11.13 -15.84
C LEU A 142 5.76 -10.86 -16.01
N GLU A 143 6.58 -11.92 -15.98
CA GLU A 143 8.02 -11.83 -16.19
C GLU A 143 8.36 -11.37 -17.62
N ARG A 144 7.59 -11.81 -18.62
CA ARG A 144 7.74 -11.36 -20.01
C ARG A 144 7.37 -9.89 -20.15
N TRP A 145 6.21 -9.48 -19.63
CA TRP A 145 5.77 -8.07 -19.65
C TRP A 145 6.77 -7.16 -18.95
N SER A 146 7.32 -7.61 -17.82
CA SER A 146 8.31 -6.84 -17.04
C SER A 146 9.60 -6.54 -17.80
N ARG A 147 9.87 -7.17 -18.95
CA ARG A 147 11.03 -6.87 -19.81
C ARG A 147 10.71 -5.87 -20.93
N GLY A 148 9.46 -5.43 -21.04
CA GLY A 148 9.02 -4.49 -22.05
C GLY A 148 9.61 -3.09 -21.86
N GLU A 149 9.96 -2.43 -22.98
CA GLU A 149 10.45 -1.05 -22.97
C GLU A 149 9.36 -0.07 -22.52
N ASP A 150 8.10 -0.37 -22.79
CA ASP A 150 6.92 0.35 -22.33
C ASP A 150 6.79 0.31 -20.79
N VAL A 151 7.02 -0.85 -20.18
CA VAL A 151 7.05 -1.01 -18.72
C VAL A 151 8.18 -0.22 -18.09
N GLU A 152 9.38 -0.28 -18.67
CA GLU A 152 10.53 0.49 -18.16
C GLU A 152 10.31 2.01 -18.31
N ALA A 153 9.71 2.45 -19.42
CA ALA A 153 9.35 3.86 -19.61
C ALA A 153 8.30 4.33 -18.57
N ALA A 154 7.24 3.56 -18.37
CA ALA A 154 6.19 3.88 -17.40
C ALA A 154 6.69 3.84 -15.94
N LEU A 155 7.60 2.91 -15.61
CA LEU A 155 8.25 2.86 -14.31
C LEU A 155 9.10 4.11 -14.05
N ARG A 156 9.88 4.56 -15.04
CA ARG A 156 10.67 5.79 -14.94
C ARG A 156 9.79 7.03 -14.82
N GLU A 157 8.65 7.05 -15.51
CA GLU A 157 7.66 8.14 -15.39
C GLU A 157 7.10 8.23 -13.97
N ASP A 158 6.68 7.10 -13.37
CA ASP A 158 6.22 7.06 -11.99
C ASP A 158 7.29 7.58 -11.01
N MET A 159 8.53 7.09 -11.16
CA MET A 159 9.66 7.52 -10.31
C MET A 159 9.99 9.00 -10.49
N ALA A 160 9.90 9.53 -11.70
CA ALA A 160 10.09 10.95 -11.99
C ALA A 160 8.98 11.79 -11.35
N ARG A 161 7.71 11.39 -11.52
CA ARG A 161 6.56 12.05 -10.91
C ARG A 161 6.65 12.06 -9.38
N ALA A 162 7.10 10.97 -8.77
CA ALA A 162 7.34 10.91 -7.33
C ALA A 162 8.41 11.91 -6.86
N ARG A 163 9.35 12.30 -7.72
CA ARG A 163 10.42 13.29 -7.47
C ARG A 163 10.00 14.73 -7.78
N GLU A 164 8.77 14.94 -8.23
CA GLU A 164 8.19 16.25 -8.51
C GLU A 164 6.95 16.55 -7.65
N PRO A 165 7.05 16.61 -6.31
CA PRO A 165 5.92 17.02 -5.47
C PRO A 165 5.33 18.36 -5.89
N ILE A 166 3.99 18.46 -5.90
CA ILE A 166 3.31 19.71 -6.24
C ILE A 166 3.61 20.80 -5.19
N PRO A 167 3.45 22.10 -5.51
CA PRO A 167 3.77 23.19 -4.58
C PRO A 167 3.16 23.04 -3.18
N ALA A 168 1.89 22.61 -3.10
CA ALA A 168 1.21 22.38 -1.82
C ALA A 168 1.90 21.32 -0.96
N ALA A 169 2.43 20.25 -1.56
CA ALA A 169 3.18 19.23 -0.83
C ALA A 169 4.53 19.76 -0.31
N ARG A 170 5.19 20.64 -1.07
CA ARG A 170 6.50 21.21 -0.72
C ARG A 170 6.46 22.15 0.48
N VAL A 171 5.28 22.70 0.80
CA VAL A 171 5.06 23.47 2.04
C VAL A 171 5.26 22.57 3.27
N LEU A 172 4.93 21.28 3.17
CA LEU A 172 5.11 20.26 4.21
C LEU A 172 6.41 19.48 3.96
N ASP A 173 7.53 20.21 3.92
CA ASP A 173 8.85 19.69 3.59
C ASP A 173 9.31 18.51 4.49
N ASP A 174 8.87 18.51 5.76
CA ASP A 174 9.13 17.45 6.73
C ASP A 174 8.43 16.11 6.38
N LYS A 175 7.40 16.16 5.53
CA LYS A 175 6.69 14.99 5.01
C LYS A 175 7.31 14.42 3.73
N LEU A 176 8.34 15.07 3.19
CA LEU A 176 9.02 14.67 1.96
C LEU A 176 10.38 14.05 2.25
N ALA A 177 10.83 13.16 1.37
CA ALA A 177 12.15 12.53 1.49
C ALA A 177 13.19 13.30 0.67
N ASN A 178 14.43 13.30 1.14
CA ASN A 178 15.56 13.75 0.35
C ASN A 178 15.92 12.73 -0.74
N TRP A 179 16.37 13.24 -1.89
CA TRP A 179 17.09 12.51 -2.92
C TRP A 179 18.12 13.45 -3.59
N SER A 180 18.97 12.93 -4.48
CA SER A 180 20.07 13.72 -5.08
C SER A 180 19.60 14.98 -5.83
N GLY A 181 18.38 14.99 -6.37
CA GLY A 181 17.77 16.15 -7.03
C GLY A 181 16.78 16.95 -6.18
N GLY A 182 16.78 16.81 -4.85
CA GLY A 182 15.98 17.62 -3.93
C GLY A 182 14.97 16.82 -3.12
N ARG A 183 13.68 17.19 -3.19
CA ARG A 183 12.59 16.57 -2.42
C ARG A 183 11.72 15.66 -3.29
N ARG A 184 11.31 14.52 -2.75
CA ARG A 184 10.37 13.56 -3.36
C ARG A 184 9.28 13.16 -2.39
N TYR A 185 8.15 12.66 -2.89
CA TYR A 185 7.12 12.06 -2.07
C TYR A 185 7.69 10.89 -1.25
N THR A 186 7.25 10.80 0.01
CA THR A 186 7.40 9.60 0.86
C THR A 186 6.25 8.64 0.57
N CYS A 187 6.33 7.40 1.09
CA CYS A 187 5.31 6.39 0.89
C CYS A 187 4.56 6.12 2.21
N PRO A 188 3.22 6.20 2.26
CA PRO A 188 2.38 6.69 1.18
C PRO A 188 2.42 8.24 1.11
N SER A 189 2.06 8.80 -0.04
CA SER A 189 1.61 10.18 -0.19
C SER A 189 0.48 10.19 -1.21
N TYR A 190 -0.53 11.04 -1.05
CA TYR A 190 -1.65 11.13 -2.00
C TYR A 190 -1.74 12.49 -2.69
N GLU A 191 -2.11 12.48 -3.97
CA GLU A 191 -2.71 13.64 -4.65
C GLU A 191 -4.18 13.33 -4.90
N VAL A 192 -5.07 14.13 -4.32
CA VAL A 192 -6.53 13.97 -4.39
C VAL A 192 -7.09 15.04 -5.32
N VAL A 193 -7.75 14.62 -6.41
CA VAL A 193 -8.30 15.50 -7.45
C VAL A 193 -9.81 15.36 -7.49
N ARG A 194 -10.53 16.47 -7.35
CA ARG A 194 -11.97 16.53 -7.62
C ARG A 194 -12.21 16.52 -9.14
N VAL A 195 -13.01 15.58 -9.61
CA VAL A 195 -13.22 15.32 -11.04
C VAL A 195 -13.99 16.44 -11.72
N SER A 196 -14.93 17.10 -11.03
CA SER A 196 -15.80 18.11 -11.64
C SER A 196 -15.08 19.37 -12.12
N ASP A 197 -13.98 19.76 -11.47
CA ASP A 197 -13.27 21.01 -11.78
C ASP A 197 -11.73 20.92 -11.68
N GLY A 198 -11.19 19.74 -11.36
CA GLY A 198 -9.75 19.49 -11.33
C GLY A 198 -9.03 20.07 -10.11
N VAL A 199 -9.74 20.57 -9.10
CA VAL A 199 -9.11 21.03 -7.84
C VAL A 199 -8.31 19.87 -7.24
N ARG A 200 -7.03 20.13 -6.97
CA ARG A 200 -6.06 19.14 -6.49
C ARG A 200 -5.55 19.52 -5.09
N ILE A 201 -5.56 18.56 -4.19
CA ILE A 201 -5.00 18.66 -2.84
C ILE A 201 -3.89 17.61 -2.67
N ALA A 202 -2.78 18.00 -2.06
CA ALA A 202 -1.72 17.06 -1.67
C ALA A 202 -1.89 16.63 -0.21
N VAL A 203 -1.64 15.34 0.03
CA VAL A 203 -1.57 14.72 1.36
C VAL A 203 -0.22 14.00 1.46
N PRO A 204 0.89 14.74 1.68
CA PRO A 204 2.22 14.15 1.70
C PRO A 204 2.47 13.36 2.99
N GLY A 205 3.12 12.21 2.83
CA GLY A 205 3.52 11.32 3.91
C GLY A 205 2.40 10.55 4.58
N PHE A 206 2.80 9.72 5.54
CA PHE A 206 1.87 8.99 6.39
C PHE A 206 1.03 9.99 7.21
N GLN A 207 -0.29 9.94 7.04
CA GLN A 207 -1.24 10.78 7.74
C GLN A 207 -2.26 9.93 8.49
N PRO A 208 -2.77 10.40 9.64
CA PRO A 208 -3.86 9.73 10.34
C PRO A 208 -5.16 9.82 9.53
N PHE A 209 -6.06 8.85 9.72
CA PHE A 209 -7.30 8.73 8.94
C PHE A 209 -8.12 10.04 8.87
N GLY A 210 -8.22 10.76 9.99
CA GLY A 210 -9.01 12.00 10.08
C GLY A 210 -8.58 13.10 9.09
N VAL A 211 -7.33 13.09 8.61
CA VAL A 211 -6.90 14.02 7.55
C VAL A 211 -7.65 13.74 6.25
N TYR A 212 -7.81 12.47 5.88
CA TYR A 212 -8.52 12.10 4.65
C TYR A 212 -10.03 12.33 4.77
N ASP A 213 -10.62 12.03 5.92
CA ASP A 213 -12.07 12.20 6.18
C ASP A 213 -12.45 13.70 6.09
N VAL A 214 -11.72 14.57 6.80
CA VAL A 214 -11.95 16.03 6.75
C VAL A 214 -11.68 16.59 5.36
N LEU A 215 -10.62 16.13 4.68
CA LEU A 215 -10.31 16.58 3.33
C LEU A 215 -11.45 16.25 2.36
N LEU A 216 -11.94 15.02 2.33
CA LEU A 216 -12.99 14.62 1.40
C LEU A 216 -14.31 15.33 1.68
N ALA A 217 -14.68 15.49 2.95
CA ALA A 217 -15.88 16.24 3.33
C ALA A 217 -15.85 17.71 2.87
N ASN A 218 -14.66 18.33 2.80
CA ASN A 218 -14.52 19.71 2.33
C ASN A 218 -14.32 19.79 0.81
N LEU A 219 -13.65 18.80 0.21
CA LEU A 219 -13.38 18.76 -1.22
C LEU A 219 -14.64 18.40 -2.01
N VAL A 220 -15.45 17.46 -1.55
CA VAL A 220 -16.70 17.04 -2.20
C VAL A 220 -17.80 16.91 -1.13
N PRO A 221 -18.45 18.03 -0.72
CA PRO A 221 -19.41 18.02 0.39
C PRO A 221 -20.63 17.11 0.19
N ASP A 222 -21.04 16.89 -1.06
CA ASP A 222 -22.17 16.03 -1.41
C ASP A 222 -21.76 14.56 -1.63
N LEU A 223 -20.52 14.19 -1.29
CA LEU A 223 -20.03 12.82 -1.39
C LEU A 223 -20.70 11.96 -0.31
N GLU A 224 -21.61 11.08 -0.74
CA GLU A 224 -22.28 10.15 0.16
C GLU A 224 -21.26 9.27 0.90
N ARG A 225 -21.41 9.21 2.23
CA ARG A 225 -20.52 8.50 3.14
C ARG A 225 -21.30 7.38 3.82
N ARG A 226 -20.90 6.13 3.57
CA ARG A 226 -21.48 4.94 4.21
C ARG A 226 -21.21 4.94 5.72
N GLU A 227 -22.10 4.35 6.50
CA GLU A 227 -21.82 4.00 7.91
C GLU A 227 -20.72 2.91 8.01
N PRO A 228 -19.97 2.83 9.12
CA PRO A 228 -19.03 1.75 9.37
C PRO A 228 -19.68 0.35 9.33
N ALA A 229 -18.88 -0.67 9.03
CA ALA A 229 -19.35 -2.06 8.99
C ALA A 229 -19.85 -2.58 10.36
N GLU A 230 -20.93 -3.35 10.33
CA GLU A 230 -21.64 -3.88 11.50
C GLU A 230 -20.94 -5.10 12.11
N SER A 231 -20.15 -5.85 11.34
CA SER A 231 -19.43 -7.03 11.80
C SER A 231 -18.06 -7.21 11.13
N ALA A 232 -17.19 -8.02 11.75
CA ALA A 232 -15.93 -8.40 11.13
C ALA A 232 -16.14 -9.29 9.88
N GLU A 233 -17.18 -10.14 9.91
CA GLU A 233 -17.59 -10.97 8.77
C GLU A 233 -17.92 -10.11 7.56
N GLU A 234 -18.74 -9.06 7.74
CA GLU A 234 -19.14 -8.15 6.66
C GLU A 234 -17.92 -7.51 5.98
N VAL A 235 -16.89 -7.13 6.75
CA VAL A 235 -15.66 -6.56 6.20
C VAL A 235 -14.86 -7.61 5.40
N LEU A 236 -14.77 -8.84 5.91
CA LEU A 236 -14.07 -9.93 5.21
C LEU A 236 -14.80 -10.32 3.91
N GLU A 237 -16.13 -10.40 3.93
CA GLU A 237 -16.96 -10.67 2.75
C GLU A 237 -16.80 -9.57 1.70
N TRP A 238 -16.90 -8.30 2.10
CA TRP A 238 -16.78 -7.16 1.21
C TRP A 238 -15.43 -7.11 0.49
N THR A 239 -14.34 -7.40 1.21
CA THR A 239 -13.00 -7.36 0.61
C THR A 239 -12.63 -8.59 -0.19
N GLY A 240 -13.21 -9.75 0.13
CA GLY A 240 -12.93 -11.02 -0.54
C GLY A 240 -11.47 -11.47 -0.47
N THR A 241 -10.68 -10.98 0.49
CA THR A 241 -9.25 -11.27 0.62
C THR A 241 -8.83 -11.30 2.09
N PRO A 242 -7.69 -11.92 2.46
CA PRO A 242 -7.22 -11.91 3.84
C PRO A 242 -6.88 -10.51 4.36
N LEU A 243 -7.41 -10.13 5.54
CA LEU A 243 -7.20 -8.81 6.17
C LEU A 243 -6.54 -8.93 7.54
N ALA A 244 -5.71 -7.96 7.91
CA ALA A 244 -5.17 -7.84 9.25
C ALA A 244 -6.22 -7.39 10.26
N SER A 245 -6.02 -7.70 11.55
CA SER A 245 -6.91 -7.25 12.63
C SER A 245 -7.07 -5.73 12.63
N LYS A 246 -5.96 -5.01 12.36
CA LYS A 246 -5.95 -3.55 12.25
C LYS A 246 -6.79 -3.01 11.09
N GLU A 247 -6.83 -3.72 9.96
CA GLU A 247 -7.60 -3.31 8.79
C GLU A 247 -9.09 -3.39 9.08
N VAL A 248 -9.53 -4.48 9.72
CA VAL A 248 -10.92 -4.66 10.18
C VAL A 248 -11.25 -3.60 11.23
N ALA A 249 -10.40 -3.40 12.24
CA ALA A 249 -10.60 -2.39 13.28
C ALA A 249 -10.85 -0.99 12.71
N VAL A 250 -10.04 -0.58 11.72
CA VAL A 250 -10.16 0.74 11.11
C VAL A 250 -11.42 0.86 10.26
N VAL A 251 -11.74 -0.14 9.42
CA VAL A 251 -12.97 -0.11 8.61
C VAL A 251 -14.24 -0.09 9.49
N ARG A 252 -14.21 -0.82 10.59
CA ARG A 252 -15.31 -0.91 11.56
C ARG A 252 -15.39 0.27 12.54
N ASP A 253 -14.38 1.12 12.56
CA ASP A 253 -14.23 2.21 13.53
C ASP A 253 -14.28 1.75 15.00
N ILE A 254 -13.58 0.66 15.31
CA ILE A 254 -13.51 0.07 16.65
C ILE A 254 -12.05 -0.10 17.12
N PRO A 255 -11.81 -0.27 18.42
CA PRO A 255 -10.49 -0.61 18.94
C PRO A 255 -9.95 -1.92 18.36
N PHE A 256 -8.62 -2.00 18.20
CA PHE A 256 -7.91 -3.18 17.67
C PHE A 256 -8.31 -4.48 18.39
N GLU A 257 -8.30 -4.48 19.73
CA GLU A 257 -8.60 -5.70 20.51
C GLU A 257 -10.01 -6.22 20.28
N ARG A 258 -10.98 -5.30 20.09
CA ARG A 258 -12.36 -5.69 19.79
C ARG A 258 -12.46 -6.35 18.42
N ALA A 259 -11.81 -5.78 17.41
CA ALA A 259 -11.79 -6.38 16.06
C ALA A 259 -11.12 -7.76 16.08
N ARG A 260 -9.99 -7.91 16.80
CA ARG A 260 -9.30 -9.20 16.93
C ARG A 260 -10.16 -10.24 17.64
N GLU A 261 -10.88 -9.86 18.69
CA GLU A 261 -11.81 -10.75 19.40
C GLU A 261 -13.00 -11.19 18.52
N GLU A 262 -13.55 -10.28 17.70
CA GLU A 262 -14.59 -10.61 16.74
C GLU A 262 -14.09 -11.57 15.65
N LEU A 263 -12.91 -11.30 15.08
CA LEU A 263 -12.28 -12.15 14.07
C LEU A 263 -12.01 -13.56 14.59
N GLY A 264 -11.51 -13.68 15.83
CA GLY A 264 -11.25 -14.97 16.46
C GLY A 264 -12.48 -15.87 16.68
N ARG A 265 -13.69 -15.34 16.50
CA ARG A 265 -14.94 -16.12 16.56
C ARG A 265 -15.41 -16.63 15.19
N VAL A 266 -14.99 -15.98 14.10
CA VAL A 266 -15.65 -16.10 12.78
C VAL A 266 -14.69 -16.42 11.64
N ALA A 267 -13.37 -16.30 11.85
CA ALA A 267 -12.36 -16.40 10.80
C ALA A 267 -11.13 -17.20 11.25
N ASP A 268 -10.41 -17.73 10.26
CA ASP A 268 -9.13 -18.41 10.45
C ASP A 268 -7.97 -17.43 10.30
N GLU A 269 -7.03 -17.46 11.25
CA GLU A 269 -5.82 -16.63 11.23
C GLU A 269 -4.67 -17.33 10.50
N CYS A 270 -4.10 -16.64 9.51
CA CYS A 270 -2.80 -16.94 8.95
C CYS A 270 -1.76 -16.01 9.57
N HIS A 271 -0.87 -16.55 10.39
CA HIS A 271 0.10 -15.78 11.16
C HIS A 271 1.08 -14.99 10.27
N VAL A 272 1.30 -13.72 10.62
CA VAL A 272 2.28 -12.83 9.98
C VAL A 272 2.95 -11.96 11.06
N GLY A 273 4.09 -12.42 11.58
CA GLY A 273 4.92 -11.64 12.49
C GLY A 273 4.21 -11.22 13.78
N SER A 274 3.94 -9.93 13.96
CA SER A 274 3.30 -9.39 15.18
C SER A 274 1.79 -9.66 15.31
N ASP A 275 1.12 -10.07 14.23
CA ASP A 275 -0.33 -10.32 14.18
C ASP A 275 -0.60 -11.40 13.10
N GLY A 276 -1.72 -11.32 12.37
CA GLY A 276 -2.04 -12.25 11.29
C GLY A 276 -3.04 -11.67 10.30
N LEU A 277 -3.23 -12.40 9.21
CA LEU A 277 -4.26 -12.13 8.22
C LEU A 277 -5.40 -13.11 8.38
N TRP A 278 -6.62 -12.60 8.47
CA TRP A 278 -7.84 -13.36 8.74
C TRP A 278 -8.60 -13.61 7.46
N SER A 279 -9.15 -14.82 7.31
CA SER A 279 -10.03 -15.20 6.20
C SER A 279 -11.24 -15.94 6.74
N LEU A 280 -12.39 -15.74 6.10
CA LEU A 280 -13.55 -16.57 6.40
C LEU A 280 -13.25 -18.02 6.04
N PRO A 281 -13.72 -19.00 6.85
CA PRO A 281 -13.61 -20.41 6.51
C PRO A 281 -14.23 -20.66 5.14
N ARG A 282 -13.59 -21.50 4.32
CA ARG A 282 -14.20 -21.94 3.07
C ARG A 282 -15.44 -22.76 3.40
N ALA A 283 -16.60 -22.36 2.90
CA ALA A 283 -17.84 -23.14 2.96
C ALA A 283 -17.69 -24.48 2.22
#